data_AF-A0A428W7K9-F1
#
_entry.id   AF-A0A428W7K9-F1
#
_cell.length_a   1.000
_cell.length_b   1.000
_cell.length_c   1.000
_cell.angle_alpha   90.00
_cell.angle_beta   90.00
_cell.angle_gamma   90.00
#
_symmetry.space_group_name_H-M   'P 1'
#
loop_
_entity.id
_entity.type
_entity.pdbx_description
1 polymer ?
#
loop_
_entity_poly.entity_id
_entity_poly.type
_entity_poly.pdbx_seq_one_letter_code
_entity_poly.pdbx_strand_id
1 'polypeptide(L)'
;MAHGLHRAHTPEPAGARATAARYALLPLRIFLGVTFVYAGIDKLTDPAFIADSGAGSIGQLMNSVRDASAIPALVDLALRDPTLFGYAIAGGEIAVGLGTLFGLLARLAAFGGALISLSLWLTVSWQSDPYYYGNDLAYLMAWLPLVLAGAPYLSLDSAIANRRARHGQQLYG
;
A
#
# COMPACT_ATOMS: atom_id res chain seq x y z
N MET A 1 -37.59 -19.41 50.20
CA MET A 1 -37.79 -19.55 48.74
C MET A 1 -38.13 -18.14 48.23
N ALA A 2 -37.44 -17.47 47.31
CA ALA A 2 -36.48 -17.82 46.27
C ALA A 2 -35.31 -16.81 46.29
N HIS A 3 -34.07 -17.27 46.46
CA HIS A 3 -33.08 -17.46 45.39
C HIS A 3 -32.83 -16.19 44.54
N GLY A 4 -32.00 -15.30 45.08
CA GLY A 4 -31.35 -14.26 44.29
C GLY A 4 -30.39 -14.90 43.29
N LEU A 5 -30.71 -14.80 42.01
CA LEU A 5 -29.81 -15.17 40.92
C LEU A 5 -28.72 -14.12 40.82
N HIS A 6 -27.58 -14.43 41.46
CA HIS A 6 -26.32 -13.77 41.22
C HIS A 6 -25.97 -14.02 39.74
N ARG A 7 -26.28 -13.07 38.85
CA ARG A 7 -25.76 -13.07 37.49
C ARG A 7 -24.24 -13.00 37.62
N ALA A 8 -23.58 -14.12 37.35
CA ALA A 8 -22.15 -14.13 37.12
C ALA A 8 -21.86 -13.12 36.01
N HIS A 9 -21.29 -11.99 36.37
CA HIS A 9 -20.69 -11.09 35.40
C HIS A 9 -19.39 -11.78 34.97
N THR A 10 -19.48 -12.66 33.97
CA THR A 10 -18.29 -13.10 33.26
C THR A 10 -17.74 -11.85 32.58
N PRO A 11 -16.55 -11.34 32.94
CA PRO A 11 -15.97 -10.22 32.23
C PRO A 11 -15.78 -10.66 30.78
N GLU A 12 -16.56 -10.09 29.87
CA GLU A 12 -16.55 -10.50 28.48
C GLU A 12 -15.14 -10.34 27.87
N PRO A 13 -14.76 -11.21 26.90
CA PRO A 13 -13.57 -11.04 26.07
C PRO A 13 -13.60 -9.80 25.14
N ALA A 14 -14.47 -8.82 25.43
CA ALA A 14 -14.65 -7.57 24.69
C ALA A 14 -13.34 -6.77 24.54
N GLY A 15 -12.42 -6.84 25.52
CA GLY A 15 -11.14 -6.12 25.47
C GLY A 15 -10.17 -6.66 24.43
N ALA A 16 -9.92 -7.97 24.41
CA ALA A 16 -8.94 -8.59 23.52
C ALA A 16 -9.40 -8.58 22.05
N ARG A 17 -10.68 -8.92 21.80
CA ARG A 17 -11.26 -8.94 20.45
C ARG A 17 -11.35 -7.53 19.86
N ALA A 18 -11.73 -6.52 20.66
CA ALA A 18 -11.74 -5.13 20.20
C ALA A 18 -10.32 -4.60 19.92
N THR A 19 -9.33 -5.00 20.73
CA THR A 19 -7.92 -4.64 20.50
C THR A 19 -7.37 -5.31 19.25
N ALA A 20 -7.66 -6.59 19.01
CA ALA A 20 -7.27 -7.29 17.80
C ALA A 20 -7.90 -6.65 16.55
N ALA A 21 -9.20 -6.35 16.59
CA ALA A 21 -9.88 -5.63 15.50
C ALA A 21 -9.27 -4.25 15.23
N ARG A 22 -8.79 -3.58 16.30
CA ARG A 22 -8.14 -2.27 16.22
C ARG A 22 -6.79 -2.30 15.49
N TYR A 23 -6.01 -3.36 15.68
CA TYR A 23 -4.66 -3.51 15.11
C TYR A 23 -4.59 -4.47 13.92
N ALA A 24 -5.71 -5.04 13.48
CA ALA A 24 -5.75 -6.07 12.43
C ALA A 24 -5.05 -5.65 11.13
N LEU A 25 -5.12 -4.36 10.76
CA LEU A 25 -4.49 -3.83 9.54
C LEU A 25 -3.05 -3.37 9.73
N LEU A 26 -2.54 -3.33 10.96
CA LEU A 26 -1.19 -2.84 11.26
C LEU A 26 -0.11 -3.74 10.63
N PRO A 27 -0.15 -5.09 10.73
CA PRO A 27 0.83 -5.95 10.07
C PRO A 27 0.84 -5.77 8.56
N LEU A 28 -0.36 -5.70 7.95
CA LEU A 28 -0.53 -5.49 6.51
C LEU A 28 0.07 -4.16 6.07
N ARG A 29 -0.19 -3.08 6.82
CA ARG A 29 0.35 -1.75 6.59
C ARG A 29 1.88 -1.72 6.66
N ILE A 30 2.46 -2.36 7.67
CA ILE A 30 3.93 -2.46 7.81
C ILE A 30 4.51 -3.23 6.63
N PHE A 31 3.93 -4.38 6.32
CA PHE A 31 4.41 -5.23 5.23
C PHE A 31 4.39 -4.49 3.88
N LEU A 32 3.24 -3.92 3.50
CA LEU A 32 3.12 -3.18 2.24
C LEU A 32 4.00 -1.94 2.20
N GLY A 33 4.01 -1.18 3.29
CA GLY A 33 4.82 0.04 3.40
C GLY A 33 6.31 -0.24 3.27
N VAL A 34 6.84 -1.24 3.99
CA VAL A 34 8.25 -1.64 3.91
C VAL A 34 8.57 -2.20 2.52
N THR A 35 7.69 -3.05 1.96
CA THR A 35 7.89 -3.65 0.64
C THR A 35 8.02 -2.57 -0.43
N PHE A 36 7.15 -1.57 -0.43
CA PHE A 36 7.20 -0.49 -1.41
C PHE A 36 8.41 0.43 -1.23
N VAL A 37 8.78 0.77 0.02
CA VAL A 37 10.02 1.53 0.27
C VAL A 37 11.23 0.76 -0.21
N TYR A 38 11.32 -0.53 0.14
CA TYR A 38 12.42 -1.39 -0.27
C TYR A 38 12.49 -1.51 -1.78
N ALA A 39 11.38 -1.82 -2.45
CA ALA A 39 11.31 -1.98 -3.89
C ALA A 39 11.71 -0.71 -4.64
N GLY A 40 11.31 0.47 -4.17
CA GLY A 40 11.71 1.72 -4.79
C GLY A 40 13.19 2.04 -4.55
N ILE A 41 13.73 1.78 -3.35
CA ILE A 41 15.17 1.94 -3.08
C ILE A 41 15.98 0.99 -3.97
N ASP A 42 15.60 -0.28 -4.03
CA ASP A 42 16.23 -1.32 -4.84
C ASP A 42 16.34 -0.87 -6.31
N LYS A 43 15.23 -0.40 -6.89
CA LYS A 43 15.19 0.18 -8.25
C LYS A 43 16.10 1.39 -8.44
N LEU A 44 16.20 2.29 -7.45
CA LEU A 44 17.08 3.46 -7.54
C LEU A 44 18.56 3.13 -7.38
N THR A 45 18.86 2.06 -6.64
CA THR A 45 20.23 1.64 -6.37
C THR A 45 20.78 0.64 -7.38
N ASP A 46 19.91 0.01 -8.19
CA ASP A 46 20.29 -0.85 -9.30
C ASP A 46 20.55 -0.01 -10.57
N PRO A 47 21.83 0.19 -10.98
CA PRO A 47 22.15 0.97 -12.16
C PRO A 47 21.69 0.28 -13.45
N ALA A 48 21.53 -1.05 -13.44
CA ALA A 48 21.06 -1.79 -14.60
C ALA A 48 19.57 -1.56 -14.83
N PHE A 49 18.77 -1.50 -13.75
CA PHE A 49 17.32 -1.30 -13.85
C PHE A 49 16.95 0.03 -14.51
N ILE A 50 17.62 1.13 -14.18
CA ILE A 50 17.28 2.48 -14.67
C ILE A 50 17.68 2.72 -16.13
N ALA A 51 18.50 1.84 -16.72
CA ALA A 51 18.94 1.96 -18.10
C ALA A 51 17.74 1.88 -19.09
N ASP A 52 17.91 2.51 -20.25
CA ASP A 52 16.94 2.46 -21.36
C ASP A 52 17.01 1.15 -22.16
N SER A 53 18.11 0.41 -22.02
CA SER A 53 18.43 -0.78 -22.79
C SER A 53 19.47 -1.63 -22.07
N GLY A 54 19.57 -2.92 -22.45
CA GLY A 54 20.48 -3.88 -21.83
C GLY A 54 19.81 -4.85 -20.86
N ALA A 55 20.54 -5.89 -20.47
CA ALA A 55 20.03 -6.97 -19.63
C ALA A 55 19.57 -6.44 -18.26
N GLY A 56 18.31 -6.68 -17.90
CA GLY A 56 17.74 -6.25 -16.61
C GLY A 56 17.25 -4.80 -16.58
N SER A 57 17.38 -4.07 -17.68
CA SER A 57 16.90 -2.69 -17.79
C SER A 57 15.38 -2.59 -17.86
N ILE A 58 14.84 -1.48 -17.37
CA ILE A 58 13.41 -1.19 -17.47
C ILE A 58 12.98 -1.06 -18.93
N GLY A 59 13.82 -0.53 -19.80
CA GLY A 59 13.51 -0.47 -21.23
C GLY A 59 13.42 -1.85 -21.87
N GLN A 60 14.33 -2.78 -21.53
CA GLN A 60 14.20 -4.17 -21.99
C GLN A 60 12.95 -4.85 -21.41
N LEU A 61 12.68 -4.64 -20.12
CA LEU A 61 11.48 -5.18 -19.47
C LEU A 61 10.21 -4.70 -20.18
N MET A 62 10.05 -3.39 -20.39
CA MET A 62 8.88 -2.81 -21.06
C MET A 62 8.73 -3.35 -22.50
N ASN A 63 9.81 -3.45 -23.26
CA ASN A 63 9.77 -4.04 -24.59
C ASN A 63 9.33 -5.52 -24.56
N SER A 64 9.78 -6.28 -23.56
CA SER A 64 9.44 -7.71 -23.45
C SER A 64 7.98 -7.98 -23.09
N VAL A 65 7.35 -7.07 -22.34
CA VAL A 65 5.95 -7.24 -21.87
C VAL A 65 4.93 -6.53 -22.76
N ARG A 66 5.36 -5.68 -23.68
CA ARG A 66 4.49 -4.81 -24.51
C ARG A 66 3.36 -5.57 -25.19
N ASP A 67 3.69 -6.59 -25.97
CA ASP A 67 2.72 -7.31 -26.80
C ASP A 67 1.88 -8.34 -26.01
N ALA A 68 2.26 -8.62 -24.77
CA ALA A 68 1.56 -9.54 -23.87
C ALA A 68 0.73 -8.82 -22.79
N SER A 69 0.91 -7.50 -22.64
CA SER A 69 0.19 -6.69 -21.66
C SER A 69 -1.30 -6.55 -21.98
N ALA A 70 -2.13 -6.40 -20.93
CA ALA A 70 -3.56 -6.09 -21.10
C ALA A 70 -3.78 -4.71 -21.74
N ILE A 71 -2.90 -3.75 -21.44
CA ILE A 71 -3.00 -2.38 -21.94
C ILE A 71 -1.65 -1.95 -22.53
N PRO A 72 -1.37 -2.28 -23.81
CA PRO A 72 -0.12 -1.92 -24.47
C PRO A 72 0.14 -0.40 -24.48
N ALA A 73 -0.92 0.42 -24.47
CA ALA A 73 -0.79 1.89 -24.41
C ALA A 73 -0.11 2.40 -23.12
N LEU A 74 -0.25 1.69 -21.99
CA LEU A 74 0.47 2.04 -20.76
C LEU A 74 1.96 1.71 -20.88
N VAL A 75 2.29 0.60 -21.55
CA VAL A 75 3.68 0.22 -21.84
C VAL A 75 4.30 1.18 -22.86
N ASP A 76 3.56 1.58 -23.90
CA ASP A 76 3.99 2.57 -24.87
C ASP A 76 4.30 3.93 -24.22
N LEU A 77 3.52 4.32 -23.20
CA LEU A 77 3.80 5.53 -22.44
C LEU A 77 5.11 5.41 -21.66
N ALA A 78 5.35 4.27 -21.01
CA ALA A 78 6.62 3.99 -20.33
C ALA A 78 7.80 3.97 -21.30
N LEU A 79 7.60 3.46 -22.52
CA LEU A 79 8.63 3.39 -23.56
C LEU A 79 9.02 4.74 -24.17
N ARG A 80 8.26 5.83 -23.93
CA ARG A 80 8.65 7.18 -24.39
C ARG A 80 9.92 7.68 -23.72
N ASP A 81 10.07 7.37 -22.44
CA ASP A 81 11.26 7.64 -21.64
C ASP A 81 11.33 6.59 -20.52
N PRO A 82 11.91 5.41 -20.80
CA PRO A 82 11.96 4.30 -19.85
C PRO A 82 12.69 4.67 -18.56
N THR A 83 13.74 5.47 -18.67
CA THR A 83 14.55 5.92 -17.53
C THR A 83 13.74 6.84 -16.63
N LEU A 84 13.07 7.86 -17.18
CA LEU A 84 12.18 8.72 -16.40
C LEU A 84 11.02 7.94 -15.79
N PHE A 85 10.45 6.98 -16.53
CA PHE A 85 9.41 6.11 -16.01
C PHE A 85 9.91 5.26 -14.83
N GLY A 86 11.13 4.71 -14.92
CA GLY A 86 11.77 3.96 -13.83
C GLY A 86 11.96 4.81 -12.58
N TYR A 87 12.44 6.04 -12.73
CA TYR A 87 12.53 6.99 -11.62
C TYR A 87 11.17 7.37 -11.04
N ALA A 88 10.16 7.58 -11.88
CA ALA A 88 8.81 7.93 -11.46
C ALA A 88 8.14 6.80 -10.66
N ILE A 89 8.26 5.56 -11.13
CA ILE A 89 7.76 4.37 -10.42
C ILE A 89 8.49 4.20 -9.10
N ALA A 90 9.83 4.23 -9.09
CA ALA A 90 10.61 4.05 -7.87
C ALA A 90 10.32 5.14 -6.83
N GLY A 91 10.24 6.41 -7.27
CA GLY A 91 9.85 7.53 -6.41
C GLY A 91 8.41 7.40 -5.89
N GLY A 92 7.48 6.95 -6.74
CA GLY A 92 6.10 6.68 -6.37
C GLY A 92 5.98 5.57 -5.32
N GLU A 93 6.72 4.47 -5.50
CA GLU A 93 6.77 3.37 -4.53
C GLU A 93 7.30 3.83 -3.17
N ILE A 94 8.40 4.61 -3.14
CA ILE A 94 8.93 5.16 -1.89
C ILE A 94 7.92 6.11 -1.23
N ALA A 95 7.34 7.04 -1.99
CA ALA A 95 6.39 8.01 -1.46
C ALA A 95 5.15 7.32 -0.88
N VAL A 96 4.59 6.34 -1.59
CA VAL A 96 3.47 5.51 -1.13
C VAL A 96 3.85 4.70 0.11
N GLY A 97 5.02 4.07 0.09
CA GLY A 97 5.49 3.25 1.19
C GLY A 97 5.67 4.07 2.47
N LEU A 98 6.36 5.21 2.39
CA LEU A 98 6.53 6.13 3.51
C LEU A 98 5.20 6.75 3.98
N GLY A 99 4.37 7.22 3.05
CA GLY A 99 3.05 7.77 3.36
C GLY A 99 2.17 6.76 4.09
N THR A 100 2.23 5.50 3.67
CA THR A 100 1.56 4.37 4.33
C THR A 100 2.16 4.12 5.70
N LEU A 101 3.48 3.99 5.85
CA LEU A 101 4.14 3.69 7.12
C LEU A 101 3.92 4.79 8.18
N PHE A 102 4.02 6.06 7.81
CA PHE A 102 3.78 7.18 8.72
C PHE A 102 2.30 7.50 8.90
N GLY A 103 1.46 7.07 7.96
CA GLY A 103 0.00 7.28 8.03
C GLY A 103 -0.34 8.75 7.89
N LEU A 104 0.36 9.43 6.98
CA LEU A 104 0.06 10.78 6.54
C LEU A 104 -0.66 10.66 5.21
N LEU A 105 -1.89 11.18 5.12
CA LEU A 105 -2.77 10.96 3.96
C LEU A 105 -2.91 9.47 3.65
N ALA A 106 -3.10 8.64 4.68
CA ALA A 106 -2.94 7.18 4.56
C ALA A 106 -3.84 6.54 3.49
N ARG A 107 -5.06 7.07 3.32
CA ARG A 107 -5.98 6.62 2.25
C ARG A 107 -5.45 6.95 0.86
N LEU A 108 -4.88 8.14 0.68
CA LEU A 108 -4.31 8.57 -0.59
C LEU A 108 -3.03 7.76 -0.91
N ALA A 109 -2.17 7.53 0.09
CA ALA A 109 -1.01 6.68 -0.06
C ALA A 109 -1.41 5.24 -0.43
N ALA A 110 -2.38 4.65 0.28
CA ALA A 110 -2.89 3.32 -0.05
C ALA A 110 -3.54 3.25 -1.44
N PHE A 111 -4.24 4.31 -1.85
CA PHE A 111 -4.81 4.41 -3.19
C PHE A 111 -3.71 4.50 -4.27
N GLY A 112 -2.65 5.27 -4.03
CA GLY A 112 -1.47 5.30 -4.90
C GLY A 112 -0.81 3.91 -5.01
N GLY A 113 -0.67 3.19 -3.90
CA GLY A 113 -0.16 1.82 -3.90
C GLY A 113 -1.03 0.86 -4.71
N ALA A 114 -2.35 0.96 -4.56
CA ALA A 114 -3.29 0.20 -5.37
C ALA A 114 -3.15 0.53 -6.87
N LEU A 115 -3.01 1.82 -7.24
CA LEU A 115 -2.82 2.21 -8.63
C LEU A 115 -1.50 1.69 -9.22
N ILE A 116 -0.39 1.77 -8.48
CA ILE A 116 0.90 1.23 -8.92
C ILE A 116 0.79 -0.29 -9.12
N SER A 117 0.25 -1.02 -8.14
CA SER A 117 0.05 -2.47 -8.26
C SER A 117 -0.90 -2.84 -9.40
N LEU A 118 -1.96 -2.07 -9.64
CA LEU A 118 -2.87 -2.27 -10.78
C LEU A 118 -2.14 -2.05 -12.10
N SER A 119 -1.36 -0.97 -12.23
CA SER A 119 -0.58 -0.70 -13.43
C SER A 119 0.41 -1.82 -13.72
N LEU A 120 1.22 -2.23 -12.72
CA LEU A 120 2.17 -3.33 -12.86
C LEU A 120 1.49 -4.65 -13.17
N TRP A 121 0.33 -4.93 -12.57
CA TRP A 121 -0.44 -6.12 -12.91
C TRP A 121 -0.90 -6.12 -14.36
N LEU A 122 -1.45 -5.01 -14.86
CA LEU A 122 -1.94 -4.91 -16.23
C LEU A 122 -0.82 -4.90 -17.28
N THR A 123 0.39 -4.48 -16.90
CA THR A 123 1.52 -4.36 -17.84
C THR A 123 2.53 -5.50 -17.73
N VAL A 124 2.94 -5.87 -16.52
CA VAL A 124 4.08 -6.78 -16.27
C VAL A 124 3.64 -8.20 -15.93
N SER A 125 2.69 -8.38 -15.02
CA SER A 125 2.29 -9.73 -14.57
C SER A 125 0.97 -10.22 -15.17
N TRP A 126 0.38 -9.49 -16.11
CA TRP A 126 -0.86 -9.88 -16.79
C TRP A 126 -0.72 -11.23 -17.50
N GLN A 127 0.40 -11.44 -18.19
CA GLN A 127 0.70 -12.69 -18.90
C GLN A 127 1.18 -13.83 -17.99
N SER A 128 1.26 -13.65 -16.67
CA SER A 128 1.67 -14.72 -15.77
C SER A 128 0.59 -15.82 -15.74
N ASP A 129 0.94 -17.03 -16.19
CA ASP A 129 0.07 -18.20 -16.14
C ASP A 129 0.74 -19.34 -15.36
N PRO A 130 0.10 -19.85 -14.28
CA PRO A 130 -1.14 -19.36 -13.66
C PRO A 130 -1.03 -17.97 -13.00
N TYR A 131 -2.15 -17.24 -12.97
CA TYR A 131 -2.21 -15.84 -12.50
C TYR A 131 -1.65 -15.60 -11.08
N TYR A 132 -1.67 -16.62 -10.22
CA TYR A 132 -1.20 -16.53 -8.84
C TYR A 132 0.33 -16.58 -8.70
N TYR A 133 1.08 -16.76 -9.79
CA TYR A 133 2.53 -16.58 -9.79
C TYR A 133 2.95 -15.11 -9.83
N GLY A 134 2.07 -14.20 -10.26
CA GLY A 134 2.29 -12.77 -10.18
C GLY A 134 2.04 -12.22 -8.77
N ASN A 135 2.96 -11.38 -8.28
CA ASN A 135 2.84 -10.69 -6.99
C ASN A 135 1.92 -9.46 -7.06
N ASP A 136 1.84 -8.78 -8.21
CA ASP A 136 1.16 -7.49 -8.32
C ASP A 136 -0.33 -7.55 -8.02
N LEU A 137 -1.02 -8.61 -8.47
CA LEU A 137 -2.44 -8.80 -8.17
C LEU A 137 -2.69 -8.98 -6.66
N ALA A 138 -1.83 -9.76 -5.99
CA ALA A 138 -1.92 -9.95 -4.55
C ALA A 138 -1.68 -8.63 -3.80
N TYR A 139 -0.70 -7.83 -4.23
CA TYR A 139 -0.48 -6.50 -3.67
C TYR A 139 -1.64 -5.55 -3.92
N LEU A 140 -2.23 -5.55 -5.12
CA LEU A 140 -3.43 -4.77 -5.42
C LEU A 140 -4.56 -5.09 -4.45
N MET A 141 -4.85 -6.38 -4.24
CA MET A 141 -5.88 -6.81 -3.30
C MET A 141 -5.53 -6.43 -1.86
N ALA A 142 -4.25 -6.52 -1.48
CA ALA A 142 -3.75 -6.16 -0.16
C ALA A 142 -3.87 -4.65 0.15
N TRP A 143 -3.87 -3.78 -0.86
CA TRP A 143 -4.08 -2.35 -0.67
C TRP A 143 -5.55 -1.97 -0.38
N LEU A 144 -6.53 -2.73 -0.89
CA LEU A 144 -7.94 -2.38 -0.79
C LEU A 144 -8.44 -2.19 0.66
N PRO A 145 -8.11 -3.06 1.64
CA PRO A 145 -8.49 -2.84 3.03
C PRO A 145 -7.97 -1.52 3.60
N LEU A 146 -6.76 -1.10 3.21
CA LEU A 146 -6.15 0.16 3.66
C LEU A 146 -6.78 1.38 2.98
N VAL A 147 -7.20 1.26 1.72
CA VAL A 147 -7.99 2.30 1.03
C VAL A 147 -9.34 2.50 1.74
N LEU A 148 -10.03 1.40 2.03
CA LEU A 148 -11.37 1.44 2.65
C LEU A 148 -11.30 1.90 4.12
N ALA A 149 -10.47 1.27 4.93
CA ALA A 149 -10.38 1.53 6.37
C ALA A 149 -9.52 2.76 6.73
N GLY A 150 -8.58 3.15 5.87
CA GLY A 150 -7.56 4.16 6.18
C GLY A 150 -6.55 3.69 7.23
N ALA A 151 -5.87 4.63 7.89
CA ALA A 151 -4.99 4.36 9.03
C ALA A 151 -5.59 4.95 10.33
N PRO A 152 -6.51 4.24 11.00
CA PRO A 152 -7.22 4.76 12.17
C PRO A 152 -6.34 4.88 13.44
N TYR A 153 -5.20 4.19 13.53
CA TYR A 153 -4.33 4.18 14.71
C TYR A 153 -2.84 4.21 14.32
N LEU A 154 -2.01 4.80 15.20
CA LEU A 154 -0.56 5.02 14.97
C LEU A 154 -0.29 5.70 13.60
N SER A 155 -1.09 6.72 13.30
CA SER A 155 -1.00 7.50 12.08
C SER A 155 -0.84 8.98 12.42
N LEU A 156 -0.03 9.70 11.65
CA LEU A 156 0.07 11.15 11.78
C LEU A 156 -1.29 11.84 11.57
N ASP A 157 -2.14 11.30 10.69
CA ASP A 157 -3.51 11.75 10.49
C ASP A 157 -4.32 11.74 11.80
N SER A 158 -4.25 10.65 12.57
CA SER A 158 -4.91 10.54 13.88
C SER A 158 -4.33 11.50 14.92
N ALA A 159 -3.02 11.72 14.91
CA ALA A 159 -2.35 12.66 15.81
C ALA A 159 -2.75 14.12 15.55
N ILE A 160 -2.86 14.51 14.27
CA ILE A 160 -3.30 15.86 13.85
C ILE A 160 -4.77 16.08 14.21
N ALA A 161 -5.64 15.12 13.94
CA ALA A 161 -7.07 15.20 14.30
C ALA A 161 -7.27 15.38 15.81
N ASN A 162 -6.56 14.59 16.62
CA ASN A 162 -6.62 14.67 18.10
C ASN A 162 -6.05 15.99 18.65
N ARG A 163 -5.12 16.64 17.96
CA ARG A 163 -4.61 17.97 18.35
C ARG A 163 -5.64 19.06 18.03
N ARG A 164 -6.29 19.01 16.86
CA ARG A 164 -7.35 19.97 16.47
C ARG A 164 -8.56 19.91 17.41
N ALA A 165 -9.01 18.71 17.77
CA ALA A 165 -10.12 18.53 18.70
C ALA A 165 -9.85 19.14 20.09
N ARG A 166 -8.62 19.00 20.60
CA ARG A 166 -8.20 19.58 21.89
C ARG A 166 -8.13 21.11 21.87
N HIS A 167 -7.63 21.71 20.80
CA HIS A 167 -7.60 23.17 20.64
C HIS A 167 -9.00 23.77 20.50
N GLY A 168 -9.93 23.08 19.84
CA GLY A 168 -11.33 23.54 19.73
C GLY A 168 -12.04 23.58 21.09
N GLN A 169 -11.78 22.63 21.98
CA GLN A 169 -12.41 22.60 23.31
C GLN A 169 -11.94 23.72 24.25
N GLN A 170 -10.73 24.28 24.05
CA GLN A 170 -10.22 25.39 24.85
C GLN A 170 -10.79 26.76 24.47
N LEU A 171 -11.48 26.88 23.33
CA LEU A 171 -12.11 28.13 22.89
C LEU A 171 -13.59 28.24 23.33
N TYR A 172 -14.18 27.15 23.85
CA TYR A 172 -15.58 27.07 24.28
C TYR A 172 -15.74 26.74 25.78
N GLY A 173 -14.66 26.73 26.56
CA GLY A 173 -14.68 26.58 28.01
C GLY A 173 -14.19 27.85 28.69
#